data_AF-A0A5N3S4Y3-F1
#
_entry.id   AF-A0A5N3S4Y3-F1
#
_cell.length_a   1.000
_cell.length_b   1.000
_cell.length_c   1.000
_cell.angle_alpha   90.00
_cell.angle_beta   90.00
_cell.angle_gamma   90.00
#
_symmetry.space_group_name_H-M   'P 1'
#
loop_
_entity.id
_entity.type
_entity.pdbx_description
1 polymer ?
#
loop_
_entity_poly.entity_id
_entity_poly.type
_entity_poly.pdbx_seq_one_letter_code
_entity_poly.pdbx_strand_id
1 'polypeptide(L)'
;MMRPVKIISLASVLVLMSPVTFAEKPEWAGKGKPDLEEIKSSSDIEDIEKRIEDRDEELDELIEEKKEKAKKAKNKKDKKKLEREIEDLEDEQDEVDDLKEKLKDKKSGLEKQKEKKADQVRNEVDKGSEQGQTKREENSQKWWKFWE
;
A
#
# COMPACT_ATOMS: atom_id res chain seq x y z
N MET A 1 -57.07 20.35 -60.00
CA MET A 1 -57.13 19.69 -58.68
C MET A 1 -55.78 19.03 -58.45
N MET A 2 -54.86 19.69 -57.75
CA MET A 2 -53.54 19.14 -57.42
C MET A 2 -53.14 19.65 -56.04
N ARG A 3 -52.86 18.74 -55.10
CA ARG A 3 -52.11 19.02 -53.88
C ARG A 3 -50.97 18.02 -53.82
N PRO A 4 -49.70 18.46 -53.85
CA PRO A 4 -48.61 17.56 -53.53
C PRO A 4 -47.73 18.18 -52.46
N VAL A 5 -47.87 17.77 -51.20
CA VAL A 5 -46.72 17.67 -50.29
C VAL A 5 -47.02 16.60 -49.25
N LYS A 6 -46.40 15.42 -49.39
CA LYS A 6 -46.21 14.50 -48.27
C LYS A 6 -44.80 14.75 -47.75
N ILE A 7 -44.70 15.54 -46.69
CA ILE A 7 -43.43 15.85 -46.04
C ILE A 7 -42.93 14.58 -45.37
N ILE A 8 -41.73 14.17 -45.78
CA ILE A 8 -40.92 13.08 -45.26
C ILE A 8 -40.60 13.41 -43.80
N SER A 9 -41.22 12.73 -42.84
CA SER A 9 -40.79 12.75 -41.44
C SER A 9 -39.78 11.62 -41.21
N LEU A 10 -38.56 11.82 -41.68
CA LEU A 10 -37.40 11.03 -41.27
C LEU A 10 -37.07 11.44 -39.83
N ALA A 11 -37.69 10.77 -38.87
CA ALA A 11 -37.38 10.93 -37.45
C ALA A 11 -35.93 10.47 -37.21
N SER A 12 -35.02 11.43 -37.26
CA SER A 12 -33.61 11.27 -36.89
C SER A 12 -33.56 10.88 -35.41
N VAL A 13 -33.35 9.58 -35.14
CA VAL A 13 -33.01 9.08 -33.81
C VAL A 13 -31.59 9.54 -33.53
N LEU A 14 -31.47 10.74 -32.98
CA LEU A 14 -30.22 11.26 -32.44
C LEU A 14 -29.94 10.49 -31.13
N VAL A 15 -29.29 9.33 -31.26
CA VAL A 15 -28.72 8.60 -30.11
C VAL A 15 -27.66 9.51 -29.51
N LEU A 16 -27.97 10.10 -28.37
CA LEU A 16 -27.04 10.83 -27.53
C LEU A 16 -25.98 9.84 -27.04
N MET A 17 -24.89 9.72 -27.80
CA MET A 17 -23.64 9.13 -27.32
C MET A 17 -23.00 10.13 -26.36
N SER A 18 -23.52 10.20 -25.13
CA SER A 18 -22.77 10.80 -24.03
C SER A 18 -21.53 9.92 -23.79
N PRO A 19 -20.32 10.48 -23.69
CA PRO A 19 -19.19 9.69 -23.23
C PRO A 19 -19.53 9.18 -21.83
N VAL A 20 -19.53 7.86 -21.66
CA VAL A 20 -19.50 7.23 -20.35
C VAL A 20 -18.16 7.64 -19.75
N THR A 21 -18.17 8.72 -18.97
CA THR A 21 -17.05 9.03 -18.10
C THR A 21 -17.05 7.94 -17.03
N PHE A 22 -16.30 6.88 -17.28
CA PHE A 22 -15.82 6.04 -16.19
C PHE A 22 -15.07 6.99 -15.27
N ALA A 23 -15.58 7.17 -14.05
CA ALA A 23 -14.71 7.47 -12.94
C ALA A 23 -13.78 6.26 -12.88
N GLU A 24 -12.57 6.40 -13.44
CA GLU A 24 -11.47 5.51 -13.12
C GLU A 24 -11.39 5.54 -11.61
N LYS A 25 -11.91 4.50 -10.99
CA LYS A 25 -11.72 4.31 -9.56
C LYS A 25 -10.21 4.31 -9.38
N PRO A 26 -9.68 4.98 -8.34
CA PRO A 26 -8.24 5.02 -8.18
C PRO A 26 -7.71 3.58 -8.07
N GLU A 27 -6.48 3.32 -8.50
CA GLU A 27 -5.96 1.96 -8.74
C GLU A 27 -6.03 1.03 -7.51
N TRP A 28 -6.33 1.55 -6.31
CA TRP A 28 -6.74 0.72 -5.17
C TRP A 28 -7.96 -0.18 -5.45
N ALA A 29 -8.77 0.12 -6.49
CA ALA A 29 -9.93 -0.63 -6.94
C ALA A 29 -9.57 -1.92 -7.71
N GLY A 30 -8.83 -2.81 -7.05
CA GLY A 30 -8.54 -4.15 -7.56
C GLY A 30 -7.70 -4.99 -6.60
N LYS A 31 -6.78 -4.35 -5.86
CA LYS A 31 -5.94 -4.99 -4.84
C LYS A 31 -6.18 -4.49 -3.40
N GLY A 32 -6.96 -3.43 -3.21
CA GLY A 32 -7.23 -2.84 -1.90
C GLY A 32 -6.02 -2.10 -1.32
N LYS A 33 -6.24 -1.26 -0.30
CA LYS A 33 -5.12 -0.69 0.49
C LYS A 33 -4.28 -1.86 1.03
N PRO A 34 -2.93 -1.78 1.00
CA PRO A 34 -2.08 -2.82 1.56
C PRO A 34 -2.50 -3.12 3.00
N ASP A 35 -2.83 -4.37 3.29
CA ASP A 35 -3.19 -4.78 4.65
C ASP A 35 -1.91 -4.92 5.47
N LEU A 36 -1.63 -3.89 6.27
CA LEU A 36 -0.47 -3.88 7.14
C LEU A 36 -0.56 -4.99 8.21
N GLU A 37 -1.73 -5.56 8.52
CA GLU A 37 -1.87 -6.65 9.49
C GLU A 37 -1.30 -7.98 8.99
N GLU A 38 -1.26 -8.21 7.67
CA GLU A 38 -0.81 -9.47 7.06
C GLU A 38 0.71 -9.65 7.03
N ILE A 39 1.48 -8.61 7.34
CA ILE A 39 2.95 -8.63 7.35
C ILE A 39 3.46 -9.65 8.37
N LYS A 40 4.03 -10.75 7.87
CA LYS A 40 4.59 -11.85 8.68
C LYS A 40 6.09 -12.01 8.49
N SER A 41 6.63 -11.57 7.35
CA SER A 41 8.02 -11.71 6.98
C SER A 41 8.63 -10.40 6.52
N SER A 42 9.97 -10.35 6.47
CA SER A 42 10.69 -9.19 5.92
C SER A 42 10.46 -9.01 4.43
N SER A 43 10.24 -10.10 3.67
CA SER A 43 9.89 -10.03 2.25
C SER A 43 8.52 -9.38 2.04
N ASP A 44 7.55 -9.63 2.93
CA ASP A 44 6.24 -8.97 2.84
C ASP A 44 6.38 -7.45 3.05
N ILE A 45 7.29 -7.03 3.93
CA ILE A 45 7.59 -5.61 4.14
C ILE A 45 8.19 -5.02 2.87
N GLU A 46 9.20 -5.66 2.29
CA GLU A 46 9.87 -5.17 1.06
C GLU A 46 8.88 -5.11 -0.11
N ASP A 47 8.00 -6.10 -0.28
CA ASP A 47 6.99 -6.12 -1.33
C ASP A 47 5.94 -5.01 -1.15
N ILE A 48 5.54 -4.71 0.09
CA ILE A 48 4.61 -3.62 0.39
C ILE A 48 5.29 -2.26 0.23
N GLU A 49 6.53 -2.13 0.71
CA GLU A 49 7.36 -0.92 0.58
C GLU A 49 7.51 -0.55 -0.89
N LYS A 50 7.88 -1.53 -1.73
CA LYS A 50 7.97 -1.34 -3.17
C LYS A 50 6.64 -0.93 -3.81
N ARG A 51 5.52 -1.55 -3.44
CA ARG A 51 4.21 -1.17 -3.97
C ARG A 51 3.79 0.24 -3.58
N ILE A 52 4.15 0.68 -2.38
CA ILE A 52 3.90 2.04 -1.90
C ILE A 52 4.77 3.02 -2.69
N GLU A 53 6.06 2.73 -2.88
CA GLU A 53 6.98 3.55 -3.69
C GLU A 53 6.55 3.64 -5.15
N ASP A 54 6.22 2.51 -5.80
CA ASP A 54 5.74 2.49 -7.19
C ASP A 54 4.48 3.37 -7.35
N ARG A 55 3.59 3.39 -6.33
CA ARG A 55 2.36 4.20 -6.36
C ARG A 55 2.62 5.68 -6.11
N ASP A 56 3.53 6.00 -5.20
CA ASP A 56 3.98 7.36 -4.89
C ASP A 56 4.54 8.04 -6.16
N GLU A 57 5.43 7.33 -6.87
CA GLU A 57 5.98 7.81 -8.16
C GLU A 57 4.90 7.99 -9.24
N GLU A 58 3.94 7.06 -9.34
CA GLU A 58 2.85 7.16 -10.31
C GLU A 58 1.93 8.37 -10.03
N LEU A 59 1.62 8.63 -8.77
CA LEU A 59 0.82 9.79 -8.37
C LEU A 59 1.54 11.10 -8.72
N ASP A 60 2.86 11.19 -8.46
CA ASP A 60 3.67 12.34 -8.84
C ASP A 60 3.61 12.62 -10.35
N GLU A 61 3.79 11.58 -11.18
CA GLU A 61 3.71 11.71 -12.64
C GLU A 61 2.32 12.18 -13.10
N LEU A 62 1.25 11.61 -12.54
CA LEU A 62 -0.12 11.99 -12.87
C LEU A 62 -0.43 13.42 -12.45
N ILE A 63 -0.02 13.84 -11.25
CA ILE A 63 -0.20 15.20 -10.75
C ILE A 63 0.52 16.19 -11.67
N GLU A 64 1.77 15.91 -12.06
CA GLU A 64 2.52 16.78 -12.97
C GLU A 64 1.88 16.86 -14.37
N GLU A 65 1.46 15.72 -14.92
CA GLU A 65 0.78 15.65 -16.22
C GLU A 65 -0.52 16.46 -16.22
N LYS A 66 -1.32 16.33 -15.15
CA LYS A 66 -2.58 17.07 -14.98
C LYS A 66 -2.34 18.56 -14.75
N LYS A 67 -1.31 18.93 -13.98
CA LYS A 67 -0.88 20.34 -13.80
C LYS A 67 -0.49 20.97 -15.15
N GLU A 68 0.25 20.26 -15.99
CA GLU A 68 0.59 20.73 -17.34
C GLU A 68 -0.62 20.86 -18.26
N LYS A 69 -1.55 19.89 -18.23
CA LYS A 69 -2.83 19.98 -18.95
C LYS A 69 -3.65 21.18 -18.48
N ALA A 70 -3.66 21.47 -17.18
CA ALA A 70 -4.38 22.60 -16.60
C ALA A 70 -3.80 23.97 -17.03
N LYS A 71 -2.46 24.08 -17.16
CA LYS A 71 -1.79 25.27 -17.70
C LYS A 71 -2.12 25.50 -19.18
N LYS A 72 -2.22 24.43 -19.97
CA LYS A 72 -2.52 24.49 -21.42
C LYS A 72 -4.01 24.67 -21.73
N ALA A 73 -4.89 24.38 -20.77
CA ALA A 73 -6.34 24.50 -20.93
C ALA A 73 -6.77 25.97 -21.07
N LYS A 74 -7.39 26.31 -22.21
CA LYS A 74 -7.94 27.65 -22.47
C LYS A 74 -9.35 27.84 -21.90
N ASN A 75 -10.06 26.76 -21.62
CA ASN A 75 -11.44 26.78 -21.15
C ASN A 75 -11.50 26.71 -19.62
N LYS A 76 -12.22 27.66 -19.01
CA LYS A 76 -12.38 27.76 -17.56
C LYS A 76 -13.03 26.51 -16.95
N LYS A 77 -13.96 25.86 -17.66
CA LYS A 77 -14.63 24.64 -17.17
C LYS A 77 -13.67 23.45 -17.12
N ASP A 78 -12.84 23.29 -18.14
CA ASP A 78 -11.88 22.18 -18.24
C ASP A 78 -10.74 22.37 -17.25
N LYS A 79 -10.26 23.61 -17.08
CA LYS A 79 -9.27 23.95 -16.04
C LYS A 79 -9.77 23.60 -14.64
N LYS A 80 -11.02 23.97 -14.32
CA LYS A 80 -11.63 23.64 -13.01
C LYS A 80 -11.82 22.13 -12.81
N LYS A 81 -12.05 21.37 -13.88
CA LYS A 81 -12.13 19.91 -13.81
C LYS A 81 -10.76 19.30 -13.49
N LEU A 82 -9.72 19.77 -14.17
CA LEU A 82 -8.34 19.33 -13.93
C LEU A 82 -7.84 19.73 -12.54
N GLU A 83 -8.17 20.93 -12.06
CA GLU A 83 -7.83 21.36 -10.69
C GLU A 83 -8.43 20.44 -9.63
N ARG A 84 -9.67 19.97 -9.81
CA ARG A 84 -10.27 18.97 -8.90
C ARG A 84 -9.62 17.60 -9.01
N GLU A 85 -9.32 17.15 -10.23
CA GLU A 85 -8.61 15.88 -10.41
C GLU A 85 -7.20 15.93 -9.79
N ILE A 86 -6.55 17.10 -9.77
CA ILE A 86 -5.27 17.29 -9.08
C ILE A 86 -5.47 17.24 -7.56
N GLU A 87 -6.48 17.91 -7.03
CA GLU A 87 -6.83 17.89 -5.60
C GLU A 87 -7.12 16.45 -5.12
N ASP A 88 -7.92 15.69 -5.89
CA ASP A 88 -8.23 14.28 -5.59
C ASP A 88 -6.96 13.39 -5.59
N LEU A 89 -5.98 13.68 -6.46
CA LEU A 89 -4.71 12.94 -6.53
C LEU A 89 -3.75 13.34 -5.41
N GLU A 90 -3.72 14.63 -5.02
CA GLU A 90 -2.93 15.12 -3.87
C GLU A 90 -3.47 14.51 -2.56
N ASP A 91 -4.79 14.40 -2.41
CA ASP A 91 -5.40 13.67 -1.28
C ASP A 91 -5.00 12.18 -1.27
N GLU A 92 -4.91 11.52 -2.43
CA GLU A 92 -4.44 10.13 -2.52
C GLU A 92 -2.95 10.01 -2.15
N GLN A 93 -2.13 11.00 -2.53
CA GLN A 93 -0.71 11.05 -2.18
C GLN A 93 -0.51 11.17 -0.66
N ASP A 94 -1.29 12.01 0.01
CA ASP A 94 -1.28 12.11 1.48
C ASP A 94 -1.62 10.76 2.14
N GLU A 95 -2.58 9.99 1.59
CA GLU A 95 -2.90 8.66 2.11
C GLU A 95 -1.75 7.64 1.91
N VAL A 96 -1.01 7.73 0.80
CA VAL A 96 0.15 6.88 0.50
C VAL A 96 1.29 7.19 1.46
N ASP A 97 1.56 8.47 1.73
CA ASP A 97 2.55 8.89 2.72
C ASP A 97 2.22 8.40 4.14
N ASP A 98 0.94 8.50 4.52
CA ASP A 98 0.41 7.95 5.77
C ASP A 98 0.67 6.43 5.90
N LEU A 99 0.51 5.69 4.80
CA LEU A 99 0.78 4.24 4.75
C LEU A 99 2.27 3.94 4.85
N LYS A 100 3.10 4.75 4.19
CA LYS A 100 4.57 4.66 4.22
C LYS A 100 5.10 4.84 5.64
N GLU A 101 4.58 5.83 6.38
CA GLU A 101 4.93 6.05 7.78
C GLU A 101 4.51 4.87 8.67
N LYS A 102 3.26 4.39 8.53
CA LYS A 102 2.76 3.23 9.28
C LYS A 102 3.57 1.95 9.01
N LEU A 103 4.00 1.74 7.76
CA LEU A 103 4.85 0.61 7.40
C LEU A 103 6.22 0.70 8.09
N LYS A 104 6.84 1.89 8.09
CA LYS A 104 8.12 2.15 8.75
C LYS A 104 8.06 1.89 10.25
N ASP A 105 6.99 2.33 10.90
CA ASP A 105 6.75 2.06 12.32
C ASP A 105 6.63 0.56 12.60
N LYS A 106 5.87 -0.16 11.77
CA LYS A 106 5.70 -1.62 11.91
C LYS A 106 7.01 -2.37 11.69
N LYS A 107 7.81 -1.99 10.70
CA LYS A 107 9.16 -2.52 10.42
C LYS A 107 10.07 -2.36 11.65
N SER A 108 10.10 -1.17 12.24
CA SER A 108 10.90 -0.91 13.45
C SER A 108 10.42 -1.70 14.67
N GLY A 109 9.10 -1.93 14.81
CA GLY A 109 8.51 -2.72 15.88
C GLY A 109 8.88 -4.21 15.78
N LEU A 110 8.83 -4.76 14.56
CA LEU A 110 9.24 -6.14 14.26
C LEU A 110 10.74 -6.36 14.51
N GLU A 111 11.60 -5.42 14.13
CA GLU A 111 13.04 -5.50 14.41
C GLU A 111 13.34 -5.52 15.92
N LYS A 112 12.72 -4.61 16.69
CA LYS A 112 12.87 -4.60 18.16
C LYS A 112 12.40 -5.92 18.80
N GLN A 113 11.35 -6.53 18.28
CA GLN A 113 10.89 -7.84 18.76
C GLN A 113 11.90 -8.94 18.43
N LYS A 114 12.49 -8.92 17.23
CA LYS A 114 13.52 -9.87 16.80
C LYS A 114 14.80 -9.73 17.63
N GLU A 115 15.24 -8.51 17.88
CA GLU A 115 16.41 -8.19 18.72
C GLU A 115 16.22 -8.72 20.14
N LYS A 116 15.08 -8.41 20.79
CA LYS A 116 14.77 -8.94 22.13
C LYS A 116 14.77 -10.47 22.20
N LYS A 117 14.23 -11.15 21.17
CA LYS A 117 14.27 -12.62 21.10
C LYS A 117 15.69 -13.14 20.91
N ALA A 118 16.50 -12.50 20.08
CA ALA A 118 17.90 -12.87 19.89
C ALA A 118 18.72 -12.69 21.18
N ASP A 119 18.51 -11.58 21.89
CA ASP A 119 19.14 -11.32 23.19
C ASP A 119 18.68 -12.32 24.27
N GLN A 120 17.41 -12.70 24.29
CA GLN A 120 16.93 -13.75 25.19
C GLN A 120 17.64 -15.08 24.91
N VAL A 121 17.69 -15.51 23.64
CA VAL A 121 18.38 -16.75 23.25
C VAL A 121 19.86 -16.69 23.63
N ARG A 122 20.53 -15.56 23.38
CA ARG A 122 21.95 -15.38 23.73
C ARG A 122 22.16 -15.44 25.25
N ASN A 123 21.30 -14.78 26.03
CA ASN A 123 21.35 -14.83 27.49
C ASN A 123 21.09 -16.24 28.05
N GLU A 124 20.18 -17.01 27.44
CA GLU A 124 19.91 -18.40 27.83
C GLU A 124 21.07 -19.33 27.47
N VAL A 125 21.71 -19.14 26.31
CA VAL A 125 22.91 -19.87 25.90
C VAL A 125 24.09 -19.56 26.82
N ASP A 126 24.33 -18.27 27.13
CA ASP A 126 25.45 -17.84 27.96
C ASP A 126 25.28 -18.24 29.43
N LYS A 127 24.07 -18.08 30.01
CA LYS A 127 23.81 -18.42 31.42
C LYS A 127 23.57 -19.93 31.63
N GLY A 128 22.97 -20.61 30.66
CA GLY A 128 22.63 -22.02 30.73
C GLY A 128 23.81 -22.95 30.47
N SER A 129 24.80 -22.53 29.67
CA SER A 129 25.95 -23.37 29.34
C SER A 129 26.87 -23.59 30.54
N GLU A 130 27.34 -22.54 31.22
CA GLU A 130 28.29 -22.69 32.33
C GLU A 130 27.62 -23.12 33.65
N GLN A 131 26.53 -22.45 34.07
CA GLN A 131 25.83 -22.84 35.31
C GLN A 131 25.07 -24.17 35.16
N GLY A 132 24.64 -24.51 33.94
CA GLY A 132 23.98 -25.78 33.65
C GLY A 132 24.95 -26.95 33.56
N GLN A 133 26.14 -26.77 32.96
CA GLN A 133 27.17 -27.81 32.93
C GLN A 133 27.74 -28.07 34.33
N THR A 134 28.08 -27.04 35.10
CA THR A 134 28.57 -27.19 36.48
C THR A 134 27.55 -27.89 37.38
N LYS A 135 26.27 -27.48 37.35
CA LYS A 135 25.21 -28.17 38.11
C LYS A 135 24.95 -29.60 37.63
N ARG A 136 25.09 -29.89 36.33
CA ARG A 136 24.96 -31.26 35.79
C ARG A 136 26.12 -32.13 36.21
N GLU A 137 27.35 -31.64 36.19
CA GLU A 137 28.52 -32.35 36.69
C GLU A 137 28.37 -32.63 38.18
N GLU A 138 28.07 -31.62 39.00
CA GLU A 138 27.86 -31.77 40.44
C GLU A 138 26.72 -32.75 40.78
N ASN A 139 25.56 -32.64 40.11
CA ASN A 139 24.48 -33.59 40.32
C ASN A 139 24.85 -34.98 39.83
N SER A 140 25.49 -35.12 38.67
CA SER A 140 25.90 -36.43 38.17
C SER A 140 26.84 -37.12 39.16
N GLN A 141 27.82 -36.40 39.72
CA GLN A 141 28.73 -36.94 40.73
C GLN A 141 28.00 -37.34 42.02
N LYS A 142 27.00 -36.55 42.45
CA LYS A 142 26.15 -36.90 43.60
C LYS A 142 25.34 -38.18 43.32
N TRP A 143 24.84 -38.35 42.10
CA TRP A 143 24.11 -39.56 41.70
C TRP A 143 25.01 -40.79 41.70
N TRP A 144 26.23 -40.72 41.15
CA TRP A 144 27.16 -41.86 41.17
C TRP A 144 27.55 -42.29 42.58
N LYS A 145 27.77 -41.32 43.50
CA LYS A 145 28.07 -41.60 44.91
C LYS A 145 26.90 -42.22 45.70
N PHE A 146 25.68 -42.17 45.18
CA PHE A 146 24.51 -42.81 45.80
C PHE A 146 24.43 -44.32 45.50
N TRP A 147 25.16 -44.80 44.49
CA TRP A 147 25.21 -46.21 44.10
C TRP A 147 26.48 -46.93 44.57
N GLU A 148 27.36 -46.24 45.30
CA GLU A 148 28.51 -46.81 46.04
C GLU A 148 28.09 -47.20 47.46
#